data_AF-A0A376W300-F1
#
_entry.id   AF-A0A376W300-F1
#
_cell.length_a   1.000
_cell.length_b   1.000
_cell.length_c   1.000
_cell.angle_alpha   90.00
_cell.angle_beta   90.00
_cell.angle_gamma   90.00
#
_symmetry.space_group_name_H-M   'P 1'
#
loop_
_entity.id
_entity.type
_entity.pdbx_description
1 polymer ?
#
loop_
_entity_poly.entity_id
_entity_poly.type
_entity_poly.pdbx_seq_one_letter_code
_entity_poly.pdbx_strand_id
1 'polypeptide(L)'
;MGWLEDATIPDELKNAGLKEKGQLSGVIKSSVGFLIVRLDDIQPAKVKSLDEVRDDIAAKVKHEKALDAYYALQQKVSDAASNDTESLAGAEQAAGVKATQTGWFSKDNLPEELNFKPVADAIFNGGLVGENGAPGINSDIITVDGDRAFVLRISEHKPEAVKPLADVQEQVKALVQHNKAEQQAKVDAEETAG
;
A
#
# COMPACT_ATOMS: atom_id res chain seq x y z
N MET A 1 12.29 -37.04 -28.03
CA MET A 1 11.30 -36.00 -27.67
C MET A 1 11.20 -35.76 -26.17
N GLY A 2 11.94 -36.47 -25.31
CA GLY A 2 11.84 -36.28 -23.87
C GLY A 2 10.47 -36.72 -23.33
N TRP A 3 10.21 -36.38 -22.07
CA TRP A 3 8.90 -36.57 -21.45
C TRP A 3 7.93 -35.49 -21.93
N LEU A 4 6.70 -35.91 -22.24
CA LEU A 4 5.59 -35.01 -22.55
C LEU A 4 4.50 -35.20 -21.51
N GLU A 5 3.97 -34.10 -20.98
CA GLU A 5 2.80 -34.15 -20.12
C GLU A 5 1.54 -34.37 -20.97
N ASP A 6 0.52 -35.03 -20.42
CA ASP A 6 -0.70 -35.36 -21.17
C ASP A 6 -1.35 -34.13 -21.83
N ALA A 7 -1.31 -32.96 -21.18
CA ALA A 7 -1.83 -31.71 -21.71
C ALA A 7 -1.04 -31.17 -22.93
N THR A 8 0.20 -31.60 -23.10
CA THR A 8 1.15 -31.11 -24.12
C THR A 8 1.40 -32.10 -25.26
N ILE A 9 0.86 -33.33 -25.17
CA ILE A 9 0.99 -34.31 -26.25
C ILE A 9 0.15 -33.83 -27.45
N PRO A 10 0.76 -33.65 -28.64
CA PRO A 10 0.03 -33.30 -29.86
C PRO A 10 -1.07 -34.31 -30.20
N ASP A 11 -2.19 -33.84 -30.75
CA ASP A 11 -3.35 -34.67 -31.04
C ASP A 11 -3.02 -35.84 -31.97
N GLU A 12 -2.14 -35.63 -32.96
CA GLU A 12 -1.72 -36.71 -33.86
C GLU A 12 -1.02 -37.87 -33.12
N LEU A 13 -0.34 -37.59 -32.01
CA LEU A 13 0.31 -38.61 -31.17
C LEU A 13 -0.69 -39.24 -30.20
N LYS A 14 -1.62 -38.46 -29.62
CA LYS A 14 -2.71 -39.01 -28.79
C LYS A 14 -3.56 -40.02 -29.56
N ASN A 15 -3.88 -39.69 -30.82
CA ASN A 15 -4.69 -40.52 -31.70
C ASN A 15 -3.97 -41.81 -32.15
N ALA A 16 -2.65 -41.90 -32.00
CA ALA A 16 -1.90 -43.11 -32.31
C ALA A 16 -2.19 -44.28 -31.34
N GLY A 17 -2.84 -44.02 -30.22
CA GLY A 17 -3.35 -45.05 -29.32
C GLY A 17 -2.28 -45.90 -28.66
N LEU A 18 -1.08 -45.34 -28.46
CA LEU A 18 0.02 -46.02 -27.79
C LEU A 18 -0.29 -46.18 -26.30
N LYS A 19 -0.20 -47.41 -25.79
CA LYS A 19 -0.51 -47.76 -24.40
C LYS A 19 0.57 -48.61 -23.73
N GLU A 20 1.39 -49.30 -24.52
CA GLU A 20 2.37 -50.24 -24.01
C GLU A 20 3.81 -49.74 -24.22
N LYS A 21 4.65 -49.96 -23.22
CA LYS A 21 6.08 -49.63 -23.31
C LYS A 21 6.72 -50.40 -24.47
N GLY A 22 7.43 -49.69 -25.33
CA GLY A 22 8.05 -50.20 -26.54
C GLY A 22 7.13 -50.28 -27.76
N GLN A 23 5.83 -49.97 -27.62
CA GLN A 23 4.88 -50.01 -28.72
C GLN A 23 5.23 -48.96 -29.78
N LEU A 24 5.27 -49.39 -31.05
CA LEU A 24 5.41 -48.52 -32.21
C LEU A 24 4.03 -48.14 -32.74
N SER A 25 3.88 -46.88 -33.17
CA SER A 25 2.67 -46.43 -33.85
C SER A 25 2.59 -46.97 -35.27
N GLY A 26 1.40 -46.90 -35.87
CA GLY A 26 1.29 -46.86 -37.32
C GLY A 26 1.91 -45.58 -37.91
N VAL A 27 1.80 -45.41 -39.22
CA VAL A 27 2.21 -44.16 -39.88
C VAL A 27 1.25 -43.04 -39.49
N ILE A 28 1.75 -42.05 -38.77
CA ILE A 28 1.01 -40.85 -38.36
C ILE A 28 1.25 -39.76 -39.39
N LYS A 29 0.17 -39.14 -39.87
CA LYS A 29 0.27 -37.93 -40.71
C LYS A 29 0.37 -36.71 -39.79
N SER A 30 1.44 -35.94 -39.95
CA SER A 30 1.69 -34.69 -39.23
C SER A 30 1.90 -33.54 -40.23
N SER A 31 1.91 -32.31 -39.73
CA SER A 31 2.19 -31.10 -40.51
C SER A 31 3.56 -31.13 -41.19
N VAL A 32 4.50 -31.88 -40.64
CA VAL A 32 5.88 -32.04 -41.14
C VAL A 32 6.09 -33.28 -42.03
N GLY A 33 5.03 -34.01 -42.36
CA GLY A 33 5.09 -35.22 -43.18
C GLY A 33 4.57 -36.46 -42.45
N PHE A 34 5.29 -37.58 -42.56
CA PHE A 34 4.90 -38.84 -41.94
C PHE A 34 5.81 -39.19 -40.78
N LEU A 35 5.23 -39.58 -39.65
CA LEU A 35 5.93 -39.94 -38.42
C LEU A 35 5.64 -41.38 -38.03
N ILE A 36 6.63 -42.07 -37.48
CA ILE A 36 6.46 -43.30 -36.70
C ILE A 36 7.09 -43.01 -35.35
N VAL A 37 6.32 -43.19 -34.28
CA VAL A 37 6.78 -42.92 -32.91
C VAL A 37 6.72 -44.21 -32.10
N ARG A 38 7.60 -44.30 -31.11
CA ARG A 38 7.62 -45.38 -30.13
C ARG A 38 7.29 -44.81 -28.75
N LEU A 39 6.45 -45.49 -28.00
CA LEU A 39 6.24 -45.19 -26.59
C LEU A 39 7.39 -45.76 -25.78
N ASP A 40 8.36 -44.92 -25.43
CA ASP A 40 9.54 -45.38 -24.69
C ASP A 40 9.22 -45.74 -23.24
N ASP A 41 8.30 -45.01 -22.58
CA ASP A 41 7.84 -45.32 -21.22
C ASP A 41 6.59 -44.50 -20.85
N ILE A 42 5.87 -44.92 -19.80
CA ILE A 42 4.76 -44.16 -19.21
C ILE A 42 5.07 -43.95 -17.73
N GLN A 43 5.18 -42.69 -17.31
CA GLN A 43 5.20 -42.34 -15.89
C GLN A 43 3.82 -41.85 -15.46
N PRO A 44 3.21 -42.47 -14.44
CA PRO A 44 1.99 -41.95 -13.85
C PRO A 44 2.22 -40.53 -13.34
N ALA A 45 1.29 -39.63 -13.63
CA ALA A 45 1.31 -38.29 -13.05
C ALA A 45 1.30 -38.42 -11.51
N LYS A 46 2.31 -37.84 -10.86
CA LYS A 46 2.34 -37.73 -9.40
C LYS A 46 1.48 -36.54 -9.00
N VAL A 47 0.23 -36.81 -8.65
CA VAL A 47 -0.65 -35.81 -8.05
C VAL A 47 -0.32 -35.75 -6.56
N LYS A 48 -0.03 -34.54 -6.05
CA LYS A 48 0.09 -34.36 -4.60
C LYS A 48 -1.25 -34.66 -3.96
N SER A 49 -1.25 -35.44 -2.88
CA SER A 49 -2.47 -35.72 -2.13
C SER A 49 -2.99 -34.45 -1.47
N LEU A 50 -4.28 -34.43 -1.13
CA LEU A 50 -4.85 -33.30 -0.41
C LEU A 50 -4.11 -33.06 0.91
N ASP A 51 -3.70 -34.12 1.61
CA ASP A 51 -2.96 -34.02 2.87
C ASP A 51 -1.59 -33.34 2.68
N GLU A 52 -0.93 -33.55 1.54
CA GLU A 52 0.37 -32.95 1.22
C GLU A 52 0.29 -31.45 0.90
N VAL A 53 -0.89 -30.95 0.48
CA VAL A 53 -1.09 -29.53 0.11
C VAL A 53 -2.12 -28.81 0.97
N ARG A 54 -2.65 -29.48 2.00
CA ARG A 54 -3.76 -28.98 2.81
C ARG A 54 -3.41 -27.64 3.46
N ASP A 55 -2.22 -27.56 4.05
CA ASP A 55 -1.78 -26.37 4.78
C ASP A 55 -1.53 -25.18 3.83
N ASP A 56 -0.95 -25.44 2.65
CA ASP A 56 -0.76 -24.43 1.62
C ASP A 56 -2.10 -23.88 1.11
N ILE A 57 -3.06 -24.76 0.85
CA ILE A 57 -4.42 -24.37 0.44
C ILE A 57 -5.12 -23.60 1.56
N ALA A 58 -5.03 -24.07 2.80
CA ALA A 58 -5.64 -23.40 3.94
C ALA A 58 -5.06 -21.99 4.14
N ALA A 59 -3.74 -21.83 4.02
CA ALA A 59 -3.07 -20.54 4.10
C ALA A 59 -3.55 -19.60 2.99
N LYS A 60 -3.64 -20.09 1.74
CA LYS A 60 -4.13 -19.32 0.59
C LYS A 60 -5.57 -18.87 0.79
N VAL A 61 -6.48 -19.79 1.13
CA VAL A 61 -7.90 -19.48 1.35
C VAL A 61 -8.06 -18.49 2.50
N LYS A 62 -7.30 -18.65 3.59
CA LYS A 62 -7.33 -17.71 4.72
C LYS A 62 -6.89 -16.31 4.30
N HIS A 63 -5.83 -16.21 3.49
CA HIS A 63 -5.35 -14.93 2.98
C HIS A 63 -6.39 -14.25 2.07
N GLU A 64 -6.96 -14.99 1.12
CA GLU A 64 -8.02 -14.49 0.23
C GLU A 64 -9.23 -14.00 1.03
N LYS A 65 -9.68 -14.77 2.03
CA LYS A 65 -10.79 -14.36 2.90
C LYS A 65 -10.47 -13.14 3.75
N ALA A 66 -9.23 -12.97 4.19
CA ALA A 66 -8.81 -11.79 4.92
C ALA A 66 -8.84 -10.53 4.05
N LEU A 67 -8.39 -10.63 2.79
CA LEU A 67 -8.45 -9.54 1.82
C LEU A 67 -9.90 -9.15 1.49
N ASP A 68 -10.76 -10.13 1.21
CA ASP A 68 -12.18 -9.88 0.96
C ASP A 68 -12.84 -9.14 2.14
N ALA A 69 -12.57 -9.59 3.37
CA ALA A 69 -13.09 -8.97 4.57
C ALA A 69 -12.55 -7.55 4.78
N TYR A 70 -11.26 -7.31 4.50
CA TYR A 70 -10.63 -6.00 4.58
C TYR A 70 -11.28 -4.99 3.63
N TYR A 71 -11.44 -5.34 2.35
CA TYR A 71 -12.08 -4.45 1.38
C TYR A 71 -13.57 -4.21 1.68
N ALA A 72 -14.28 -5.25 2.14
CA ALA A 72 -15.67 -5.09 2.56
C ALA A 72 -15.79 -4.16 3.79
N LEU A 73 -14.84 -4.22 4.73
CA LEU A 73 -14.80 -3.33 5.88
C LEU A 73 -14.49 -1.89 5.44
N GLN A 74 -13.49 -1.70 4.58
CA GLN A 74 -13.18 -0.39 4.00
C GLN A 74 -14.42 0.24 3.37
N GLN A 75 -15.13 -0.49 2.50
CA GLN A 75 -16.34 0.05 1.87
C GLN A 75 -17.37 0.52 2.90
N LYS A 76 -17.65 -0.30 3.94
CA LYS A 76 -18.59 0.06 5.00
C LYS A 76 -18.16 1.31 5.78
N VAL A 77 -16.87 1.43 6.08
CA VAL A 77 -16.32 2.58 6.79
C VAL A 77 -16.42 3.83 5.92
N SER A 78 -16.11 3.72 4.63
CA SER A 78 -16.25 4.81 3.66
C SER A 78 -17.71 5.27 3.57
N ASP A 79 -18.65 4.34 3.39
CA ASP A 79 -20.08 4.66 3.29
C ASP A 79 -20.57 5.36 4.58
N ALA A 80 -20.16 4.85 5.74
CA ALA A 80 -20.54 5.43 7.02
C ALA A 80 -19.93 6.83 7.23
N ALA A 81 -18.68 7.04 6.84
CA ALA A 81 -18.01 8.35 6.91
C ALA A 81 -18.64 9.38 5.96
N SER A 82 -19.08 8.96 4.78
CA SER A 82 -19.74 9.85 3.81
C SER A 82 -21.19 10.19 4.20
N ASN A 83 -21.87 9.30 4.93
CA ASN A 83 -23.25 9.52 5.37
C ASN A 83 -23.38 10.51 6.53
N ASP A 84 -22.36 10.63 7.38
CA ASP A 84 -22.28 11.61 8.47
C ASP A 84 -21.11 12.55 8.24
N THR A 85 -21.36 13.68 7.60
CA THR A 85 -20.31 14.65 7.26
C THR A 85 -19.88 15.55 8.41
N GLU A 86 -20.47 15.40 9.61
CA GLU A 86 -20.16 16.20 10.79
C GLU A 86 -19.36 15.43 11.85
N SER A 87 -19.33 14.10 11.76
CA SER A 87 -18.71 13.22 12.75
C SER A 87 -18.11 11.96 12.13
N LEU A 88 -17.19 11.32 12.86
CA LEU A 88 -16.67 9.99 12.53
C LEU A 88 -17.43 8.86 13.24
N ALA A 89 -18.47 9.15 14.02
CA ALA A 89 -19.15 8.15 14.86
C ALA A 89 -19.68 6.94 14.06
N GLY A 90 -20.24 7.17 12.87
CA GLY A 90 -20.68 6.08 11.98
C GLY A 90 -19.50 5.23 11.50
N ALA A 91 -18.39 5.86 11.13
CA ALA A 91 -17.17 5.19 10.71
C ALA A 91 -16.54 4.39 11.86
N GLU A 92 -16.53 4.92 13.08
CA GLU A 92 -16.07 4.21 14.29
C GLU A 92 -16.89 2.94 14.53
N GLN A 93 -18.22 3.05 14.44
CA GLN A 93 -19.11 1.90 14.62
C GLN A 93 -18.90 0.84 13.53
N ALA A 94 -18.73 1.27 12.27
CA ALA A 94 -18.48 0.38 11.15
C ALA A 94 -17.12 -0.34 11.29
N ALA A 95 -16.08 0.38 11.72
CA ALA A 95 -14.73 -0.15 11.88
C ALA A 95 -14.54 -0.95 13.19
N GLY A 96 -15.42 -0.75 14.19
CA GLY A 96 -15.27 -1.32 15.52
C GLY A 96 -14.12 -0.72 16.33
N VAL A 97 -13.62 0.45 15.94
CA VAL A 97 -12.51 1.16 16.60
C VAL A 97 -12.86 2.62 16.82
N LYS A 98 -12.25 3.25 17.84
CA LYS A 98 -12.46 4.66 18.14
C LYS A 98 -11.48 5.54 17.38
N ALA A 99 -11.98 6.67 16.88
CA ALA A 99 -11.17 7.71 16.29
C ALA A 99 -10.26 8.30 17.37
N THR A 100 -9.01 8.54 17.01
CA THR A 100 -8.04 9.20 17.89
C THR A 100 -7.90 10.64 17.44
N GLN A 101 -8.09 11.57 18.37
CA GLN A 101 -7.83 12.98 18.12
C GLN A 101 -6.38 13.30 18.44
N THR A 102 -5.68 13.95 17.51
CA THR A 102 -4.31 14.42 17.71
C THR A 102 -4.29 15.78 18.40
N GLY A 103 -3.11 16.16 18.90
CA GLY A 103 -2.83 17.57 19.24
C GLY A 103 -2.58 18.42 18.00
N TRP A 104 -2.26 19.70 18.21
CA TRP A 104 -1.85 20.60 17.12
C TRP A 104 -0.53 20.15 16.48
N PHE A 105 -0.46 20.18 15.16
CA PHE A 105 0.75 19.89 14.40
C PHE A 105 0.84 20.78 13.14
N SER A 106 2.04 20.86 12.56
CA SER A 106 2.30 21.51 11.27
C SER A 106 2.83 20.49 10.27
N LYS A 107 3.03 20.93 9.02
CA LYS A 107 3.64 20.08 7.97
C LYS A 107 5.06 19.63 8.32
N ASP A 108 5.79 20.43 9.10
CA ASP A 108 7.18 20.14 9.51
C ASP A 108 7.28 19.26 10.76
N ASN A 109 6.18 19.09 11.50
CA ASN A 109 6.13 18.32 12.74
C ASN A 109 4.90 17.39 12.75
N LEU A 110 4.78 16.57 11.72
CA LEU A 110 3.69 15.61 11.58
C LEU A 110 3.85 14.45 12.59
N PRO A 111 2.79 14.05 13.30
CA PRO A 111 2.83 12.87 14.18
C PRO A 111 3.26 11.61 13.42
N GLU A 112 4.02 10.73 14.06
CA GLU A 112 4.54 9.51 13.44
C GLU A 112 3.41 8.61 12.92
N GLU A 113 2.30 8.55 13.66
CA GLU A 113 1.11 7.77 13.32
C GLU A 113 0.42 8.25 12.04
N LEU A 114 0.66 9.51 11.65
CA LEU A 114 0.11 10.13 10.44
C LEU A 114 1.16 10.35 9.35
N ASN A 115 2.41 9.95 9.57
CA ASN A 115 3.54 10.22 8.69
C ASN A 115 3.59 9.31 7.46
N PHE A 116 2.51 9.31 6.69
CA PHE A 116 2.38 8.67 5.38
C PHE A 116 2.13 9.74 4.35
N LYS A 117 2.85 9.70 3.22
CA LYS A 117 2.70 10.69 2.15
C LYS A 117 1.24 10.88 1.71
N PRO A 118 0.43 9.82 1.45
CA PRO A 118 -0.97 9.99 1.08
C PRO A 118 -1.82 10.68 2.16
N VAL A 119 -1.53 10.38 3.44
CA VAL A 119 -2.23 10.97 4.59
C VAL A 119 -1.86 12.44 4.75
N ALA A 120 -0.58 12.77 4.69
CA ALA A 120 -0.09 14.14 4.74
C ALA A 120 -0.65 14.99 3.58
N ASP A 121 -0.67 14.43 2.37
CA ASP A 121 -1.23 15.10 1.20
C ASP A 121 -2.73 15.36 1.37
N ALA A 122 -3.48 14.40 1.92
CA ALA A 122 -4.90 14.59 2.20
C ALA A 122 -5.15 15.68 3.26
N ILE A 123 -4.36 15.71 4.35
CA ILE A 123 -4.49 16.70 5.42
C ILE A 123 -4.23 18.12 4.91
N PHE A 124 -3.14 18.33 4.18
CA PHE A 124 -2.68 19.69 3.82
C PHE A 124 -3.12 20.16 2.43
N ASN A 125 -3.41 19.24 1.51
CA ASN A 125 -3.74 19.56 0.12
C ASN A 125 -5.10 18.98 -0.33
N GLY A 126 -5.75 18.15 0.50
CA GLY A 126 -6.95 17.42 0.12
C GLY A 126 -8.27 18.17 0.30
N GLY A 127 -8.25 19.44 0.69
CA GLY A 127 -9.48 20.23 0.84
C GLY A 127 -10.40 19.78 1.98
N LEU A 128 -9.85 19.09 2.99
CA LEU A 128 -10.61 18.59 4.15
C LEU A 128 -10.94 19.69 5.18
N VAL A 129 -10.39 20.89 4.99
CA VAL A 129 -10.67 22.06 5.82
C VAL A 129 -11.90 22.77 5.27
N GLY A 130 -12.87 23.05 6.13
CA GLY A 130 -14.06 23.81 5.80
C GLY A 130 -13.77 25.30 5.60
N GLU A 131 -14.81 26.07 5.27
CA GLU A 131 -14.68 27.52 5.09
C GLU A 131 -14.10 28.19 6.34
N ASN A 132 -13.19 29.14 6.13
CA ASN A 132 -12.53 29.92 7.20
C ASN A 132 -11.81 29.08 8.28
N GLY A 133 -11.39 27.85 7.97
CA GLY A 133 -10.67 26.98 8.91
C GLY A 133 -11.58 26.15 9.83
N ALA A 134 -12.90 26.19 9.61
CA ALA A 134 -13.87 25.35 10.29
C ALA A 134 -13.66 23.84 9.96
N PRO A 135 -14.21 22.92 10.77
CA PRO A 135 -14.28 21.52 10.39
C PRO A 135 -14.90 21.33 9.00
N GLY A 136 -14.23 20.60 8.13
CA GLY A 136 -14.74 20.27 6.79
C GLY A 136 -15.48 18.94 6.77
N ILE A 137 -15.54 18.32 5.60
CA ILE A 137 -16.05 16.96 5.43
C ILE A 137 -15.03 15.93 5.93
N ASN A 138 -15.49 14.69 6.10
CA ASN A 138 -14.59 13.57 6.30
C ASN A 138 -13.82 13.28 5.00
N SER A 139 -12.60 12.75 5.11
CA SER A 139 -11.85 12.29 3.95
C SER A 139 -12.48 11.04 3.35
N ASP A 140 -12.21 10.80 2.07
CA ASP A 140 -12.30 9.45 1.51
C ASP A 140 -11.33 8.51 2.25
N ILE A 141 -11.47 7.20 2.01
CA ILE A 141 -10.48 6.23 2.50
C ILE A 141 -9.12 6.48 1.87
N ILE A 142 -8.12 6.67 2.72
CA ILE A 142 -6.73 6.84 2.33
C ILE A 142 -6.01 5.53 2.66
N THR A 143 -5.71 4.75 1.64
CA THR A 143 -4.89 3.53 1.81
C THR A 143 -3.41 3.90 1.76
N VAL A 144 -2.63 3.29 2.65
CA VAL A 144 -1.16 3.44 2.68
C VAL A 144 -0.51 2.07 2.54
N ASP A 145 0.82 2.05 2.43
CA ASP A 145 1.57 0.80 2.31
C ASP A 145 1.26 -0.17 3.48
N GLY A 146 1.13 -1.45 3.13
CA GLY A 146 0.76 -2.53 4.03
C GLY A 146 -0.75 -2.78 4.03
N ASP A 147 -1.30 -2.97 5.23
CA ASP A 147 -2.69 -3.35 5.51
C ASP A 147 -3.46 -2.23 6.23
N ARG A 148 -3.07 -0.97 5.99
CA ARG A 148 -3.60 0.20 6.71
C ARG A 148 -4.39 1.13 5.80
N ALA A 149 -5.47 1.64 6.37
CA ALA A 149 -6.31 2.65 5.77
C ALA A 149 -6.76 3.67 6.82
N PHE A 150 -6.91 4.91 6.40
CA PHE A 150 -7.29 6.04 7.24
C PHE A 150 -8.56 6.69 6.72
N VAL A 151 -9.39 7.16 7.64
CA VAL A 151 -10.42 8.17 7.42
C VAL A 151 -10.17 9.28 8.42
N LEU A 152 -10.16 10.51 7.95
CA LEU A 152 -9.73 11.68 8.72
C LEU A 152 -10.83 12.73 8.71
N ARG A 153 -10.88 13.51 9.78
CA ARG A 153 -11.68 14.73 9.88
C ARG A 153 -10.82 15.82 10.48
N ILE A 154 -10.72 16.96 9.82
CA ILE A 154 -10.03 18.11 10.41
C ILE A 154 -10.97 18.75 11.43
N SER A 155 -10.61 18.69 12.71
CA SER A 155 -11.40 19.30 13.78
C SER A 155 -11.22 20.83 13.83
N GLU A 156 -10.01 21.32 13.57
CA GLU A 156 -9.72 22.75 13.57
C GLU A 156 -8.50 23.00 12.67
N HIS A 157 -8.50 24.13 11.96
CA HIS A 157 -7.37 24.57 11.17
C HIS A 157 -7.02 26.03 11.50
N LYS A 158 -5.75 26.25 11.84
CA LYS A 158 -5.20 27.59 12.07
C LYS A 158 -4.28 27.96 10.91
N PRO A 159 -4.62 29.01 10.12
CA PRO A 159 -3.75 29.50 9.06
C PRO A 159 -2.37 29.87 9.61
N GLU A 160 -1.35 29.65 8.77
CA GLU A 160 -0.03 30.16 9.06
C GLU A 160 -0.09 31.69 9.16
N ALA A 161 0.18 32.20 10.35
CA ALA A 161 0.29 33.63 10.61
C ALA A 161 1.75 33.95 10.88
N VAL A 162 2.29 34.94 10.18
CA VAL A 162 3.55 35.57 10.61
C VAL A 162 3.27 36.11 12.01
N LYS A 163 3.94 35.54 13.02
CA LYS A 163 3.83 36.04 14.39
C LYS A 163 4.02 37.56 14.35
N PRO A 164 3.12 38.37 14.95
CA PRO A 164 3.28 39.80 15.01
C PRO A 164 4.71 40.15 15.41
N LEU A 165 5.29 41.17 14.79
CA LEU A 165 6.66 41.60 15.11
C LEU A 165 6.84 41.79 16.64
N ALA A 166 5.78 42.17 17.36
CA ALA A 166 5.76 42.27 18.82
C ALA A 166 6.04 40.93 19.56
N ASP A 167 5.52 39.81 19.05
CA ASP A 167 5.65 38.48 19.67
C ASP A 167 7.01 37.82 19.37
N VAL A 168 7.71 38.29 18.33
CA VAL A 168 9.06 37.82 17.95
C VAL A 168 10.14 38.88 18.14
N GLN A 169 9.78 40.08 18.60
CA GLN A 169 10.68 41.23 18.65
C GLN A 169 11.89 40.98 19.54
N GLU A 170 11.67 40.39 20.71
CA GLU A 170 12.76 40.03 21.62
C GLU A 170 13.67 38.95 21.03
N GLN A 171 13.10 37.95 20.35
CA GLN A 171 13.87 36.88 19.71
C GLN A 171 14.71 37.39 18.54
N VAL A 172 14.13 38.25 17.69
CA VAL A 172 14.84 38.88 16.56
C VAL A 172 15.92 39.84 17.06
N LYS A 173 15.65 40.62 18.11
CA LYS A 173 16.63 41.53 18.70
C LYS A 173 17.81 40.78 19.31
N ALA A 174 17.56 39.67 20.02
CA ALA A 174 18.60 38.80 20.55
C ALA A 174 19.45 38.18 19.43
N LEU A 175 18.81 37.70 18.35
CA LEU A 175 19.52 37.13 17.20
C LEU A 175 20.39 38.15 16.48
N VAL A 176 19.89 39.37 16.25
CA VAL A 176 20.66 40.46 15.61
C VAL A 176 21.82 40.90 16.51
N GLN A 177 21.63 40.97 17.82
CA GLN A 177 22.71 41.27 18.76
C GLN A 177 23.79 40.19 18.75
N HIS A 178 23.39 38.92 18.75
CA HIS A 178 24.31 37.79 18.68
C HIS A 178 25.12 37.82 17.37
N ASN A 179 24.46 37.96 16.23
CA ASN A 179 25.14 38.02 14.93
C ASN A 179 26.10 39.22 14.82
N LYS A 180 25.74 40.38 15.39
CA LYS A 180 26.66 41.53 15.46
C LYS A 180 27.86 41.26 16.36
N ALA A 181 27.66 40.61 17.50
CA ALA A 181 28.76 40.25 18.39
C ALA A 181 29.71 39.25 17.72
N GLU A 182 29.19 38.27 16.98
CA GLU A 182 30.00 37.33 16.20
C GLU A 182 30.77 38.01 15.05
N GLN A 183 30.13 38.93 14.33
CA GLN A 183 30.81 39.69 13.27
C GLN A 183 31.93 40.56 13.83
N GLN A 184 31.68 41.26 14.95
CA GLN A 184 32.70 42.09 15.59
C GLN A 184 33.86 41.25 16.10
N ALA A 185 33.58 40.10 16.73
CA ALA A 185 34.62 39.19 17.18
C ALA A 185 35.51 38.66 16.04
N LYS A 186 34.96 38.47 14.83
CA LYS A 186 35.74 38.10 13.64
C LYS A 186 36.62 39.23 13.14
N VAL A 187 36.08 40.45 13.06
CA VAL A 187 36.86 41.64 12.66
C VAL A 187 38.01 41.88 13.64
N ASP A 188 37.74 41.85 14.93
CA ASP A 188 38.77 42.04 15.97
C ASP A 188 39.83 40.93 15.89
N ALA A 189 39.43 39.68 15.65
CA ALA A 189 40.37 38.56 15.48
C ALA A 189 41.27 38.72 14.24
N GLU A 190 40.75 39.27 13.15
CA GLU A 190 41.52 39.57 11.93
C GLU A 190 42.48 40.76 12.13
N GLU A 191 42.08 41.79 12.89
CA GLU A 191 42.97 42.92 13.23
C GLU A 191 44.08 42.56 14.22
N THR A 192 43.83 41.62 15.15
CA THR A 192 44.84 41.22 16.15
C THR A 192 45.85 40.20 15.60
N ALA A 193 45.59 39.63 14.42
CA ALA A 193 46.43 38.61 13.78
C ALA A 193 47.37 39.14 12.68
N GLY A 194 47.33 40.45 12.39
CA GLY A 194 48.22 41.15 11.43
C GLY A 194 49.30 41.97 12.11
#